data_AF-R9JMH7-F1
#
_entry.id   AF-R9JMH7-F1
#
_cell.length_a   1.000
_cell.length_b   1.000
_cell.length_c   1.000
_cell.angle_alpha   90.00
_cell.angle_beta   90.00
_cell.angle_gamma   90.00
#
_symmetry.space_group_name_H-M   'P 1'
#
loop_
_entity.id
_entity.type
_entity.pdbx_description
1 polymer ?
#
loop_
_entity_poly.entity_id
_entity_poly.type
_entity_poly.pdbx_seq_one_letter_code
_entity_poly.pdbx_strand_id
1 'polypeptide(L)'
;MKKTLYFEGAGCVPCNDVENCRIRTAFTNKEGKKIYIEFLSGYKHTRQKNGKVVSEPNYLSCDACFYITDDPEIDDCNKSRLSCERNQEIEKVEYTKENITAFVNQYCNADFDEIVVLDNLAGYRVFADTNKCNTSEGYNFGDVFNYDEDLTRRRRAKVEEMKKEFCILFNQKYDNTSYYIENGELVARIGVSDKVLKESGWTGERKFVVEV
;
A
#
# COMPACT_ATOMS: atom_id res chain seq x y z
N MET A 1 -21.17 -5.34 -12.57
CA MET A 1 -20.54 -5.10 -11.26
C MET A 1 -19.24 -4.38 -11.55
N LYS A 2 -18.89 -3.34 -10.80
CA LYS A 2 -17.67 -2.56 -11.01
C LYS A 2 -16.45 -3.41 -10.62
N LYS A 3 -15.43 -3.48 -11.47
CA LYS A 3 -14.15 -4.17 -11.22
C LYS A 3 -13.14 -3.19 -10.62
N THR A 4 -13.00 -3.23 -9.30
CA THR A 4 -12.05 -2.36 -8.59
C THR A 4 -10.79 -3.14 -8.26
N LEU A 5 -9.63 -2.54 -8.52
CA LEU A 5 -8.35 -3.06 -8.05
C LEU A 5 -7.89 -2.28 -6.80
N TYR A 6 -7.79 -2.96 -5.67
CA TYR A 6 -7.34 -2.36 -4.43
C TYR A 6 -5.82 -2.33 -4.32
N PHE A 7 -5.29 -1.22 -3.79
CA PHE A 7 -3.86 -0.99 -3.58
C PHE A 7 -3.56 -0.75 -2.10
N GLU A 8 -2.40 -1.22 -1.65
CA GLU A 8 -1.78 -0.80 -0.40
C GLU A 8 -1.04 0.53 -0.64
N GLY A 9 -1.27 1.54 0.20
CA GLY A 9 -0.40 2.70 0.29
C GLY A 9 0.87 2.38 1.07
N ALA A 10 2.03 2.37 0.40
CA ALA A 10 3.33 1.99 0.95
C ALA A 10 4.30 3.18 1.11
N GLY A 11 3.90 4.38 0.70
CA GLY A 11 4.67 5.62 0.85
C GLY A 11 4.30 6.41 2.11
N CYS A 12 5.16 7.35 2.47
CA CYS A 12 5.01 8.21 3.65
C CYS A 12 4.47 9.61 3.35
N VAL A 13 4.19 9.92 2.08
CA VAL A 13 3.74 11.25 1.64
C VAL A 13 2.46 11.13 0.81
N PRO A 14 1.39 11.89 1.12
CA PRO A 14 0.22 11.96 0.26
C PRO A 14 0.55 12.54 -1.12
N CYS A 15 -0.13 12.08 -2.18
CA CYS A 15 0.11 12.58 -3.54
C CYS A 15 -1.18 12.62 -4.36
N ASN A 16 -1.59 13.83 -4.74
CA ASN A 16 -2.74 14.09 -5.63
C ASN A 16 -4.01 13.30 -5.24
N ASP A 17 -4.78 12.85 -6.23
CA ASP A 17 -5.96 11.99 -6.08
C ASP A 17 -5.62 10.55 -5.69
N VAL A 18 -4.36 10.12 -5.85
CA VAL A 18 -3.87 8.79 -5.47
C VAL A 18 -3.69 8.65 -3.96
N GLU A 19 -3.59 9.77 -3.24
CA GLU A 19 -3.54 9.86 -1.77
C GLU A 19 -2.27 9.26 -1.13
N ASN A 20 -1.38 8.65 -1.91
CA ASN A 20 -0.09 8.12 -1.47
C ASN A 20 0.95 8.19 -2.60
N CYS A 21 2.20 8.53 -2.29
CA CYS A 21 3.29 8.64 -3.27
C CYS A 21 3.87 7.30 -3.73
N ARG A 22 3.53 6.19 -3.07
CA ARG A 22 3.95 4.84 -3.42
C ARG A 22 2.82 3.88 -3.14
N ILE A 23 2.36 3.17 -4.17
CA ILE A 23 1.29 2.18 -4.04
C ILE A 23 1.73 0.87 -4.65
N ARG A 24 1.24 -0.23 -4.11
CA ARG A 24 1.54 -1.57 -4.62
C ARG A 24 0.37 -2.52 -4.44
N THR A 25 0.31 -3.51 -5.32
CA THR A 25 -0.72 -4.55 -5.26
C THR A 25 -0.28 -5.79 -6.03
N ALA A 26 -1.00 -6.89 -5.83
CA ALA A 26 -0.94 -8.08 -6.65
C ALA A 26 -2.35 -8.40 -7.16
N PHE A 27 -2.46 -8.95 -8.36
CA PHE A 27 -3.76 -9.24 -8.98
C PHE A 27 -3.66 -10.35 -10.02
N THR A 28 -4.80 -10.86 -10.46
CA THR A 28 -4.91 -11.81 -11.57
C THR A 28 -5.37 -11.10 -12.83
N ASN A 29 -4.64 -11.26 -13.93
CA ASN A 29 -5.01 -10.66 -15.22
C ASN A 29 -6.06 -11.50 -15.97
N LYS A 30 -6.48 -11.05 -17.17
CA LYS A 30 -7.51 -11.74 -17.98
C LYS A 30 -7.12 -13.14 -18.45
N GLU A 31 -5.84 -13.50 -18.41
CA GLU A 31 -5.33 -14.83 -18.77
C GLU A 31 -5.16 -15.74 -17.54
N GLY A 32 -5.54 -15.28 -16.34
CA GLY A 32 -5.32 -16.03 -15.11
C GLY A 32 -3.89 -15.94 -14.57
N LYS A 33 -3.04 -15.08 -15.13
CA LYS A 33 -1.66 -14.88 -14.64
C LYS A 33 -1.65 -13.91 -13.47
N LYS A 34 -0.90 -14.26 -12.43
CA LYS A 34 -0.71 -13.45 -11.23
C LYS A 34 0.41 -12.44 -11.46
N ILE A 35 0.17 -11.19 -11.10
CA ILE A 35 1.10 -10.08 -11.33
C ILE A 35 1.26 -9.31 -10.03
N TYR A 36 2.51 -8.99 -9.67
CA TYR A 36 2.82 -7.93 -8.71
C TYR A 36 3.10 -6.63 -9.46
N ILE A 37 2.63 -5.50 -8.93
CA ILE A 37 2.95 -4.18 -9.46
C ILE A 37 3.14 -3.15 -8.35
N GLU A 38 4.10 -2.25 -8.58
CA GLU A 38 4.42 -1.15 -7.68
C GLU A 38 4.64 0.15 -8.46
N PHE A 39 3.94 1.20 -8.04
CA PHE A 39 4.03 2.51 -8.64
C PHE A 39 4.52 3.56 -7.65
N LEU A 40 5.30 4.50 -8.18
CA LEU A 40 5.82 5.68 -7.48
C LEU A 40 5.35 6.95 -8.19
N SER A 41 5.09 7.99 -7.40
CA SER A 41 5.07 9.37 -7.88
C SER A 41 6.52 9.81 -8.15
N GLY A 42 6.92 9.67 -9.42
CA GLY A 42 8.26 9.93 -9.90
C GLY A 42 8.39 11.27 -10.62
N TYR A 43 9.42 11.35 -11.47
CA TYR A 43 9.76 12.54 -12.24
C TYR A 43 9.75 12.26 -13.74
N LYS A 44 9.32 13.25 -14.51
CA LYS A 44 9.63 13.34 -15.94
C LYS A 44 10.89 14.16 -16.10
N HIS A 45 11.89 13.58 -16.77
CA HIS A 45 13.15 14.24 -17.07
C HIS A 45 13.19 14.66 -18.53
N THR A 46 13.35 15.96 -18.78
CA THR A 46 13.46 16.53 -20.12
C THR A 46 14.85 17.13 -20.30
N ARG A 47 15.62 16.65 -21.28
CA ARG A 47 16.92 17.22 -21.63
C ARG A 47 16.73 18.38 -22.62
N GLN A 48 17.12 19.58 -22.20
CA GLN A 48 17.09 20.78 -23.03
C GLN A 48 18.25 20.82 -24.03
N LYS A 49 18.14 21.66 -25.06
CA LYS A 49 19.17 21.84 -26.12
C LYS A 49 20.56 22.23 -25.59
N ASN A 50 20.61 22.90 -24.44
CA ASN A 50 21.86 23.28 -23.76
C ASN A 50 22.44 22.16 -22.86
N GLY A 51 21.87 20.96 -22.88
CA GLY A 51 22.29 19.83 -22.06
C GLY A 51 21.74 19.80 -20.63
N LYS A 52 21.04 20.86 -20.18
CA LYS A 52 20.39 20.89 -18.86
C LYS A 52 19.24 19.88 -18.81
N VAL A 53 19.13 19.16 -17.69
CA VAL A 53 17.96 18.31 -17.40
C VAL A 53 16.98 19.10 -16.52
N VAL A 54 15.72 19.14 -16.94
CA VAL A 54 14.60 19.63 -16.15
C VAL A 54 13.82 18.43 -15.62
N SER A 55 13.50 18.43 -14.34
CA SER A 55 12.78 17.35 -13.66
C SER A 55 11.44 17.89 -13.15
N GLU A 56 10.35 17.30 -13.64
CA GLU A 56 8.98 17.66 -13.25
C GLU A 56 8.42 16.52 -12.38
N PRO A 57 7.96 16.78 -11.14
CA PRO A 57 7.44 15.75 -10.24
C PRO A 57 6.03 15.28 -10.65
N ASN A 58 5.49 14.30 -9.93
CA ASN A 58 4.12 13.78 -10.08
C ASN A 58 3.85 13.06 -11.40
N TYR A 59 4.86 12.36 -11.92
CA TYR A 59 4.70 11.48 -13.09
C TYR A 59 4.73 10.01 -12.68
N LEU A 60 3.94 9.19 -13.37
CA LEU A 60 3.84 7.77 -13.10
C LEU A 60 5.18 7.06 -13.37
N SER A 61 5.68 6.37 -12.35
CA SER A 61 6.82 5.46 -12.46
C SER A 61 6.39 4.07 -12.01
N CYS A 62 6.59 3.07 -12.87
CA CYS A 62 6.37 1.66 -12.55
C CYS A 62 7.68 1.09 -12.01
N ASP A 63 7.85 1.01 -10.69
CA ASP A 63 9.13 0.62 -10.09
C ASP A 63 9.39 -0.89 -10.24
N ALA A 64 8.34 -1.68 -10.07
CA ALA A 64 8.36 -3.13 -10.22
C ALA A 64 7.07 -3.61 -10.89
N CYS A 65 7.20 -4.52 -11.86
CA CYS A 65 6.05 -5.21 -12.46
C CYS A 65 6.49 -6.55 -13.03
N PHE A 66 6.02 -7.64 -12.45
CA PHE A 66 6.45 -8.99 -12.82
C PHE A 66 5.35 -10.03 -12.58
N TYR A 67 5.43 -11.13 -13.31
CA TYR A 67 4.59 -12.30 -13.04
C TYR A 67 5.05 -13.01 -11.76
N ILE A 68 4.08 -13.50 -11.00
CA ILE A 68 4.30 -14.41 -9.87
C ILE A 68 4.11 -15.83 -10.41
N THR A 69 5.19 -16.61 -10.48
CA THR A 69 5.21 -17.88 -11.25
C THR A 69 4.83 -19.12 -10.44
N ASP A 70 4.74 -19.00 -9.11
CA ASP A 70 4.58 -20.16 -8.21
C ASP A 70 5.73 -21.18 -8.30
N ASP A 71 6.88 -20.76 -8.80
CA ASP A 71 8.13 -21.53 -8.81
C ASP A 71 9.14 -20.87 -7.88
N PRO A 72 9.40 -21.43 -6.68
CA PRO A 72 10.28 -20.81 -5.69
C PRO A 72 11.73 -20.68 -6.17
N GLU A 73 12.16 -21.44 -7.19
CA GLU A 73 13.51 -21.37 -7.77
C GLU A 73 13.66 -20.20 -8.75
N ILE A 74 12.55 -19.63 -9.22
CA ILE A 74 12.56 -18.46 -10.12
C ILE A 74 12.56 -17.19 -9.29
N ASP A 75 13.61 -16.40 -9.43
CA ASP A 75 13.66 -15.03 -8.94
C ASP A 75 12.76 -14.12 -9.80
N ASP A 76 11.45 -14.14 -9.52
CA ASP A 76 10.43 -13.48 -10.33
C ASP A 76 10.71 -11.99 -10.56
N CYS A 77 11.18 -11.30 -9.52
CA CYS A 77 11.47 -9.87 -9.60
C CYS A 77 12.62 -9.52 -10.56
N ASN A 78 13.43 -10.51 -10.97
CA ASN A 78 14.52 -10.35 -11.93
C ASN A 78 14.33 -11.15 -13.22
N LYS A 79 13.55 -12.23 -13.21
CA LYS A 79 13.40 -13.18 -14.33
C LYS A 79 12.02 -13.15 -14.98
N SER A 80 11.01 -12.62 -14.30
CA SER A 80 9.60 -12.66 -14.74
C SER A 80 9.04 -11.25 -14.99
N ARG A 81 9.90 -10.26 -15.24
CA ARG A 81 9.55 -8.85 -15.45
C ARG A 81 8.67 -8.64 -16.68
N LEU A 82 7.67 -7.79 -16.54
CA LEU A 82 6.90 -7.27 -17.67
C LEU A 82 7.67 -6.13 -18.32
N SER A 83 7.47 -5.94 -19.64
CA SER A 83 8.16 -4.91 -20.42
C SER A 83 7.85 -3.46 -19.97
N CYS A 84 6.79 -3.27 -19.19
CA CYS A 84 6.40 -1.98 -18.64
C CYS A 84 7.11 -1.63 -17.33
N GLU A 85 7.84 -2.56 -16.71
CA GLU A 85 8.67 -2.28 -15.53
C GLU A 85 9.69 -1.18 -15.83
N ARG A 86 9.90 -0.27 -14.89
CA ARG A 86 10.70 0.98 -14.97
C ARG A 86 10.20 1.98 -16.00
N ASN A 87 9.20 1.61 -16.80
CA ASN A 87 8.50 2.41 -17.79
C ASN A 87 9.41 3.42 -18.53
N GLN A 88 10.58 2.96 -18.98
CA GLN A 88 11.61 3.81 -19.61
C GLN A 88 11.22 4.21 -21.04
N GLU A 89 10.62 3.26 -21.77
CA GLU A 89 10.20 3.43 -23.17
C GLU A 89 8.70 3.78 -23.30
N ILE A 90 8.02 3.99 -22.17
CA ILE A 90 6.59 4.37 -22.13
C ILE A 90 6.51 5.88 -21.94
N GLU A 91 5.63 6.54 -22.70
CA GLU A 91 5.39 7.96 -22.54
C GLU A 91 4.97 8.29 -21.10
N LYS A 92 5.65 9.28 -20.50
CA LYS A 92 5.42 9.66 -19.11
C LYS A 92 4.09 10.41 -19.01
N VAL A 93 3.17 9.83 -18.25
CA VAL A 93 1.87 10.40 -17.88
C VAL A 93 1.86 10.81 -16.40
N GLU A 94 0.93 11.67 -16.01
CA GLU A 94 0.80 12.13 -14.62
C GLU A 94 0.43 10.96 -13.69
N TYR A 95 0.88 11.04 -12.44
CA TYR A 95 0.55 10.10 -11.38
C TYR A 95 -0.86 10.37 -10.84
N THR A 96 -1.86 9.75 -11.47
CA THR A 96 -3.29 9.85 -11.13
C THR A 96 -3.94 8.47 -11.14
N LYS A 97 -5.08 8.31 -10.44
CA LYS A 97 -5.81 7.04 -10.41
C LYS A 97 -6.25 6.60 -11.81
N GLU A 98 -6.66 7.54 -12.65
CA GLU A 98 -7.05 7.30 -14.05
C GLU A 98 -5.89 6.73 -14.86
N ASN A 99 -4.73 7.39 -14.85
CA ASN A 99 -3.56 6.94 -15.60
C ASN A 99 -3.00 5.61 -15.10
N ILE A 100 -3.06 5.37 -13.78
CA ILE A 100 -2.66 4.07 -13.20
C ILE A 100 -3.62 2.96 -13.67
N THR A 101 -4.93 3.21 -13.67
CA THR A 101 -5.92 2.24 -14.15
C THR A 101 -5.68 1.91 -15.63
N ALA A 102 -5.48 2.93 -16.47
CA ALA A 102 -5.16 2.77 -17.89
C ALA A 102 -3.87 1.98 -18.09
N PHE A 103 -2.81 2.28 -17.32
CA PHE A 103 -1.54 1.57 -17.37
C PHE A 103 -1.70 0.09 -17.06
N VAL A 104 -2.37 -0.26 -15.95
CA VAL A 104 -2.59 -1.65 -15.54
C VAL A 104 -3.34 -2.41 -16.64
N ASN A 105 -4.43 -1.84 -17.15
CA ASN A 105 -5.24 -2.48 -18.19
C ASN A 105 -4.45 -2.71 -19.48
N GLN A 106 -3.71 -1.70 -19.93
CA GLN A 106 -2.95 -1.76 -21.17
C GLN A 106 -1.75 -2.70 -21.08
N TYR A 107 -0.92 -2.56 -20.04
CA TYR A 107 0.39 -3.22 -20.00
C TYR A 107 0.38 -4.56 -19.26
N CYS A 108 -0.63 -4.82 -18.43
CA CYS A 108 -0.75 -6.07 -17.67
C CYS A 108 -1.86 -7.00 -18.21
N ASN A 109 -2.51 -6.63 -19.31
CA ASN A 109 -3.65 -7.34 -19.89
C ASN A 109 -4.81 -7.53 -18.89
N ALA A 110 -5.24 -6.43 -18.26
CA ALA A 110 -6.34 -6.39 -17.29
C ALA A 110 -7.57 -5.63 -17.84
N ASP A 111 -8.63 -5.53 -17.03
CA ASP A 111 -9.88 -4.82 -17.35
C ASP A 111 -10.58 -4.25 -16.11
N PHE A 112 -9.83 -3.57 -15.24
CA PHE A 112 -10.39 -2.88 -14.09
C PHE A 112 -11.07 -1.56 -14.50
N ASP A 113 -12.19 -1.25 -13.85
CA ASP A 113 -12.91 0.02 -14.04
C ASP A 113 -12.24 1.16 -13.28
N GLU A 114 -11.61 0.86 -12.14
CA GLU A 114 -10.88 1.83 -11.32
C GLU A 114 -9.84 1.16 -10.41
N ILE A 115 -8.96 1.99 -9.85
CA ILE A 115 -8.15 1.63 -8.69
C ILE A 115 -8.62 2.37 -7.43
N VAL A 116 -8.47 1.72 -6.28
CA VAL A 116 -8.68 2.34 -4.96
C VAL A 116 -7.47 2.09 -4.08
N VAL A 117 -6.90 3.15 -3.52
CA VAL A 117 -5.82 3.06 -2.53
C VAL A 117 -6.46 2.99 -1.16
N LEU A 118 -6.22 1.89 -0.44
CA LEU A 118 -6.86 1.63 0.85
C LEU A 118 -6.11 2.29 2.00
N ASP A 119 -6.87 2.76 3.00
CA ASP A 119 -6.35 3.13 4.31
C ASP A 119 -5.67 1.92 4.96
N ASN A 120 -4.62 2.13 5.74
CA ASN A 120 -3.89 1.03 6.39
C ASN A 120 -4.78 0.20 7.34
N LEU A 121 -5.86 0.79 7.87
CA LEU A 121 -6.83 0.12 8.74
C LEU A 121 -7.89 -0.68 7.97
N ALA A 122 -7.90 -0.63 6.63
CA ALA A 122 -8.69 -1.56 5.83
C ALA A 122 -8.20 -3.01 5.97
N GLY A 123 -6.92 -3.18 6.29
CA GLY A 123 -6.29 -4.49 6.53
C GLY A 123 -5.72 -5.17 5.28
N TYR A 124 -5.78 -4.51 4.11
CA TYR A 124 -5.09 -5.00 2.93
C TYR A 124 -3.58 -4.73 3.01
N ARG A 125 -2.79 -5.77 2.80
CA ARG A 125 -1.32 -5.71 2.67
C ARG A 125 -0.95 -6.59 1.50
N VAL A 126 -0.19 -6.07 0.53
CA VAL A 126 0.12 -6.86 -0.67
C VAL A 126 0.94 -8.10 -0.35
N PHE A 127 1.84 -8.01 0.62
CA PHE A 127 2.64 -9.12 1.08
C PHE A 127 1.89 -9.85 2.19
N ALA A 128 1.73 -11.15 2.02
CA ALA A 128 1.21 -12.02 3.07
C ALA A 128 2.26 -12.12 4.19
N ASP A 129 1.80 -12.31 5.43
CA ASP A 129 2.68 -12.51 6.58
C ASP A 129 3.20 -13.96 6.61
N THR A 130 3.95 -14.32 5.57
CA THR A 130 4.55 -15.64 5.38
C THR A 130 6.00 -15.48 4.94
N ASN A 131 6.82 -16.51 5.20
CA ASN A 131 8.21 -16.54 4.71
C ASN A 131 8.34 -17.05 3.27
N LYS A 132 7.24 -17.07 2.50
CA LYS A 132 7.22 -17.60 1.15
C LYS A 132 7.53 -16.49 0.15
N CYS A 133 8.63 -16.65 -0.58
CA CYS A 133 9.04 -15.78 -1.68
C CYS A 133 8.70 -16.44 -3.02
N ASN A 134 8.58 -15.66 -4.09
CA ASN A 134 8.39 -16.15 -5.48
C ASN A 134 7.20 -17.09 -5.69
N THR A 135 6.24 -17.07 -4.76
CA THR A 135 5.01 -17.86 -4.83
C THR A 135 3.85 -16.97 -4.47
N SER A 136 2.69 -17.29 -5.02
CA SER A 136 1.44 -16.57 -4.79
C SER A 136 1.00 -16.59 -3.34
N GLU A 137 1.42 -17.58 -2.55
CA GLU A 137 1.18 -17.61 -1.10
C GLU A 137 1.93 -16.50 -0.34
N GLY A 138 2.94 -15.87 -0.97
CA GLY A 138 3.61 -14.68 -0.45
C GLY A 138 2.82 -13.38 -0.66
N TYR A 139 1.67 -13.44 -1.34
CA TYR A 139 0.91 -12.25 -1.75
C TYR A 139 -0.57 -12.36 -1.37
N ASN A 140 -1.15 -11.24 -0.95
CA ASN A 140 -2.60 -11.04 -0.97
C ASN A 140 -2.97 -10.29 -2.25
N PHE A 141 -4.11 -10.65 -2.81
CA PHE A 141 -4.55 -10.21 -4.13
C PHE A 141 -5.63 -9.12 -4.02
N GLY A 142 -5.34 -7.94 -4.56
CA GLY A 142 -6.17 -6.74 -4.46
C GLY A 142 -7.38 -6.73 -5.38
N ASP A 143 -7.43 -7.59 -6.39
CA ASP A 143 -8.60 -7.81 -7.26
C ASP A 143 -9.70 -8.67 -6.61
N VAL A 144 -9.34 -9.44 -5.59
CA VAL A 144 -10.28 -10.30 -4.83
C VAL A 144 -10.40 -9.90 -3.35
N PHE A 145 -9.75 -8.81 -2.95
CA PHE A 145 -9.84 -8.32 -1.58
C PHE A 145 -11.27 -7.86 -1.26
N ASN A 146 -11.87 -8.47 -0.25
CA ASN A 146 -13.22 -8.12 0.19
C ASN A 146 -13.18 -6.89 1.10
N TYR A 147 -13.19 -5.71 0.49
CA TYR A 147 -13.14 -4.45 1.22
C TYR A 147 -14.44 -4.17 1.99
N ASP A 148 -14.31 -4.00 3.31
CA ASP A 148 -15.39 -3.55 4.19
C ASP A 148 -15.17 -2.07 4.56
N GLU A 149 -15.87 -1.19 3.86
CA GLU A 149 -15.79 0.26 4.05
C GLU A 149 -16.33 0.68 5.44
N ASP A 150 -17.40 0.05 5.93
CA ASP A 150 -17.98 0.40 7.23
C ASP A 150 -17.04 0.01 8.37
N LEU A 151 -16.47 -1.20 8.32
CA LEU A 151 -15.48 -1.65 9.29
C LEU A 151 -14.25 -0.73 9.27
N THR A 152 -13.76 -0.35 8.09
CA THR A 152 -12.63 0.58 7.97
C THR A 152 -12.96 1.93 8.58
N ARG A 153 -14.16 2.47 8.33
CA ARG A 153 -14.65 3.71 8.93
C ARG A 153 -14.73 3.62 10.46
N ARG A 154 -15.29 2.53 11.00
CA ARG A 154 -15.37 2.30 12.46
C ARG A 154 -13.98 2.18 13.09
N ARG A 155 -13.05 1.46 12.46
CA ARG A 155 -11.65 1.34 12.91
C ARG A 155 -10.98 2.71 12.99
N ARG A 156 -11.09 3.52 11.94
CA ARG A 156 -10.53 4.88 11.92
C ARG A 156 -11.10 5.76 13.04
N ALA A 157 -12.41 5.71 13.25
CA ALA A 157 -13.06 6.45 14.34
C ALA A 157 -12.55 6.00 15.71
N LYS A 158 -12.44 4.68 15.94
CA LYS A 158 -11.95 4.13 17.20
C LYS A 158 -10.48 4.49 17.46
N VAL A 159 -9.65 4.49 16.42
CA VAL A 159 -8.25 4.95 16.52
C VAL A 159 -8.17 6.41 16.95
N GLU A 160 -8.95 7.31 16.34
CA GLU A 160 -8.94 8.73 16.70
C GLU A 160 -9.48 9.01 18.11
N GLU A 161 -10.40 8.19 18.60
CA GLU A 161 -10.84 8.19 20.01
C GLU A 161 -9.68 7.78 20.94
N MET A 162 -9.09 6.61 20.72
CA MET A 162 -8.03 6.07 21.58
C MET A 162 -6.77 6.93 21.60
N LYS A 163 -6.40 7.55 20.47
CA LYS A 163 -5.29 8.52 20.42
C LYS A 163 -5.47 9.64 21.45
N LYS A 164 -6.70 10.17 21.59
CA LYS A 164 -7.00 11.23 22.55
C LYS A 164 -6.91 10.70 23.97
N GLU A 165 -7.48 9.52 24.22
CA GLU A 165 -7.44 8.87 25.53
C GLU A 165 -6.01 8.60 25.99
N PHE A 166 -5.15 8.05 25.11
CA PHE A 166 -3.76 7.75 25.46
C PHE A 166 -2.88 8.98 25.62
N CYS A 167 -3.12 10.05 24.86
CA CYS A 167 -2.46 11.33 25.11
C CYS A 167 -2.75 11.85 26.53
N ILE A 168 -4.01 11.75 26.98
CA ILE A 168 -4.41 12.16 28.34
C ILE A 168 -3.80 11.20 29.38
N LEU A 169 -3.98 9.90 29.20
CA LEU A 169 -3.55 8.87 30.16
C LEU A 169 -2.04 8.89 30.40
N PHE A 170 -1.25 9.01 29.34
CA PHE A 170 0.20 9.02 29.42
C PHE A 170 0.79 10.43 29.60
N ASN A 171 -0.07 11.45 29.71
CA ASN A 171 0.31 12.86 29.83
C ASN A 171 1.31 13.29 28.73
N GLN A 172 0.95 12.99 27.47
CA GLN A 172 1.79 13.25 26.30
C GLN A 172 1.13 14.24 25.35
N LYS A 173 1.96 15.09 24.73
CA LYS A 173 1.50 16.05 23.71
C LYS A 173 1.06 15.36 22.42
N TYR A 174 1.72 14.25 22.08
CA TYR A 174 1.48 13.48 20.86
C TYR A 174 1.26 12.02 21.21
N ASP A 175 0.39 11.38 20.44
CA ASP A 175 0.14 9.95 20.57
C ASP A 175 1.41 9.16 20.25
N ASN A 176 1.75 8.23 21.14
CA ASN A 176 2.87 7.28 20.97
C ASN A 176 2.34 5.84 20.88
N THR A 177 1.12 5.67 20.39
CA THR A 177 0.56 4.35 20.08
C THR A 177 0.66 4.08 18.58
N SER A 178 0.72 2.79 18.23
CA SER A 178 0.69 2.33 16.85
C SER A 178 -0.54 1.46 16.66
N TYR A 179 -1.26 1.68 15.56
CA TYR A 179 -2.46 0.93 15.20
C TYR A 179 -2.27 0.25 13.86
N TYR A 180 -2.60 -1.04 13.80
CA TYR A 180 -2.47 -1.84 12.60
C TYR A 180 -3.44 -3.02 12.64
N ILE A 181 -3.65 -3.66 11.48
CA ILE A 181 -4.49 -4.86 11.38
C ILE A 181 -3.61 -6.10 11.46
N GLU A 182 -3.96 -7.02 12.35
CA GLU A 182 -3.32 -8.32 12.51
C GLU A 182 -4.43 -9.37 12.55
N ASN A 183 -4.37 -10.38 11.68
CA ASN A 183 -5.39 -11.44 11.59
C ASN A 183 -6.85 -10.93 11.47
N GLY A 184 -7.05 -9.77 10.82
CA GLY A 184 -8.37 -9.15 10.66
C GLY A 184 -8.83 -8.34 11.88
N GLU A 185 -8.04 -8.26 12.95
CA GLU A 185 -8.36 -7.49 14.16
C GLU A 185 -7.59 -6.18 14.20
N LEU A 186 -8.20 -5.14 14.77
CA LEU A 186 -7.48 -3.90 15.05
C LEU A 186 -6.61 -4.11 16.28
N VAL A 187 -5.30 -3.93 16.13
CA VAL A 187 -4.33 -4.04 17.22
C VAL A 187 -3.76 -2.67 17.56
N ALA A 188 -3.70 -2.35 18.84
CA ALA A 188 -3.00 -1.20 19.37
C ALA A 188 -1.70 -1.65 20.07
N ARG A 189 -0.64 -0.87 19.90
CA ARG A 189 0.64 -1.04 20.61
C ARG A 189 1.08 0.25 21.27
N ILE A 190 1.34 0.19 22.57
CA ILE A 190 1.80 1.31 23.39
C ILE A 190 3.33 1.45 23.30
N GLY A 191 3.78 2.60 22.79
CA GLY A 191 5.19 2.94 22.59
C GLY A 191 5.83 3.82 23.68
N VAL A 192 5.16 4.05 24.81
CA VAL A 192 5.69 4.90 25.89
C VAL A 192 6.74 4.17 26.75
N SER A 193 7.58 4.93 27.48
CA SER A 193 8.60 4.35 28.36
C SER A 193 7.98 3.67 29.59
N ASP A 194 8.71 2.75 30.24
CA ASP A 194 8.25 2.09 31.47
C ASP A 194 7.98 3.07 32.60
N LYS A 195 8.73 4.18 32.65
CA LYS A 195 8.49 5.27 33.60
C LYS A 195 7.10 5.86 33.41
N VAL A 196 6.72 6.19 32.17
CA VAL A 196 5.41 6.76 31.85
C VAL A 196 4.28 5.75 32.12
N LEU A 197 4.49 4.46 31.81
CA LEU A 197 3.53 3.41 32.18
C LEU A 197 3.31 3.35 33.70
N LYS A 198 4.39 3.38 34.48
CA LYS A 198 4.31 3.36 35.94
C LYS A 198 3.63 4.62 36.50
N GLU A 199 3.95 5.79 35.97
CA GLU A 199 3.38 7.08 36.40
C GLU A 199 1.90 7.23 36.04
N SER A 200 1.47 6.65 34.91
CA SER A 200 0.05 6.63 34.50
C SER A 200 -0.79 5.59 35.23
N GLY A 201 -0.17 4.66 35.96
CA GLY A 201 -0.86 3.55 36.62
C GLY A 201 -1.40 2.49 35.63
N TRP A 202 -0.90 2.47 34.39
CA TRP A 202 -1.29 1.46 33.41
C TRP A 202 -0.82 0.06 33.83
N THR A 203 -1.76 -0.86 33.91
CA THR A 203 -1.52 -2.27 34.28
C THR A 203 -1.79 -3.25 33.15
N GLY A 204 -2.28 -2.77 32.00
CA GLY A 204 -2.59 -3.59 30.84
C GLY A 204 -1.35 -3.98 30.03
N GLU A 205 -1.56 -4.82 29.02
CA GLU A 205 -0.51 -5.20 28.08
C GLU A 205 -0.10 -4.03 27.18
N ARG A 206 1.15 -4.08 26.67
CA ARG A 206 1.64 -3.08 25.69
C ARG A 206 1.09 -3.32 24.28
N LYS A 207 0.55 -4.50 23.98
CA LYS A 207 -0.07 -4.84 22.70
C LYS A 207 -1.40 -5.50 23.05
N PHE A 208 -2.49 -5.05 22.46
CA PHE A 208 -3.82 -5.61 22.72
C PHE A 208 -4.75 -5.39 21.52
N VAL A 209 -5.76 -6.25 21.42
CA VAL A 209 -6.82 -6.14 20.41
C VAL A 209 -7.82 -5.06 20.85
N VAL A 210 -8.24 -4.25 19.89
CA VAL A 210 -9.23 -3.18 20.05
C VAL A 210 -10.55 -3.65 19.47
N GLU A 211 -11.60 -3.62 20.28
CA GLU A 211 -12.97 -3.86 19.82
C GLU A 211 -13.50 -2.65 19.02
N VAL A 212 -14.16 -2.92 17.89
CA VAL A 212 -14.60 -1.95 16.89
C VAL A 212 -16.02 -2.23 16.41
#